data_AF-A0A4Z1HFQ3-F1
#
_entry.id   AF-A0A4Z1HFQ3-F1
#
_cell.length_a   1.000
_cell.length_b   1.000
_cell.length_c   1.000
_cell.angle_alpha   90.00
_cell.angle_beta   90.00
_cell.angle_gamma   90.00
#
_symmetry.space_group_name_H-M   'P 1'
#
loop_
_entity.id
_entity.type
_entity.pdbx_description
1 polymer ?
#
loop_
_entity_poly.entity_id
_entity_poly.type
_entity_poly.pdbx_seq_one_letter_code
_entity_poly.pdbx_strand_id
1 'polypeptide(L)'
;MSQENIPDPAPVKGENDLTFGLELELIFATVDADKPDPHPKDPREVDGKKFPDKEAINRDILKKLTAIGIPAVITNNNMTDEESITCWILKEDTTVGDDTLRPAENKSKIYHRNGMEITSPPYYYTEPARNAIREVLRTVRGNYRVCVDETAGLHVHVGNSFNGFQFLKLQYLLAIAYTYEPQTELIFSPDRVCEIL
;
A
#
# COMPACT_ATOMS: atom_id res chain seq x y z
N MET A 1 5.04 10.49 30.64
CA MET A 1 6.16 9.59 30.29
C MET A 1 5.99 9.25 28.82
N SER A 2 6.83 9.82 27.96
CA SER A 2 6.90 9.44 26.54
C SER A 2 7.40 8.01 26.48
N GLN A 3 6.57 7.07 26.01
CA GLN A 3 7.09 5.76 25.61
C GLN A 3 8.09 6.01 24.48
N GLU A 4 9.34 5.59 24.70
CA GLU A 4 10.32 5.54 23.63
C GLU A 4 9.71 4.71 22.50
N ASN A 5 9.70 5.28 21.30
CA ASN A 5 9.17 4.64 20.10
C ASN A 5 10.22 3.61 19.65
N ILE A 6 10.32 2.50 20.37
CA ILE A 6 11.24 1.42 20.05
C ILE A 6 10.78 0.85 18.69
N PRO A 7 11.65 0.82 17.67
CA PRO A 7 11.31 0.26 16.37
C PRO A 7 10.85 -1.19 16.52
N ASP A 8 9.84 -1.62 15.76
CA ASP A 8 9.50 -3.05 15.72
C ASP A 8 10.69 -3.80 15.11
N PRO A 9 11.27 -4.80 15.79
CA PRO A 9 12.36 -5.55 15.23
C PRO A 9 11.86 -6.31 14.00
N ALA A 10 12.68 -6.32 12.94
CA ALA A 10 12.42 -7.19 11.81
C ALA A 10 12.37 -8.65 12.28
N PRO A 11 11.55 -9.50 11.63
CA PRO A 11 11.48 -10.91 11.97
C PRO A 11 12.88 -11.53 11.94
N VAL A 12 13.16 -12.45 12.88
CA VAL A 12 14.43 -13.17 12.95
C VAL A 12 14.24 -14.62 12.55
N LYS A 13 15.22 -15.18 11.85
CA LYS A 13 15.22 -16.60 11.45
C LYS A 13 15.19 -17.50 12.70
N GLY A 14 14.16 -18.33 12.80
CA GLY A 14 13.96 -19.27 13.91
C GLY A 14 12.84 -18.88 14.89
N GLU A 15 12.29 -17.67 14.78
CA GLU A 15 11.07 -17.28 15.48
C GLU A 15 9.83 -17.88 14.80
N ASN A 16 8.79 -18.19 15.59
CA ASN A 16 7.57 -18.87 15.13
C ASN A 16 6.32 -18.00 15.26
N ASP A 17 6.49 -16.73 15.59
CA ASP A 17 5.38 -15.80 15.70
C ASP A 17 4.87 -15.42 14.31
N LEU A 18 3.55 -15.24 14.21
CA LEU A 18 2.93 -14.82 12.96
C LEU A 18 3.34 -13.38 12.64
N THR A 19 3.67 -13.16 11.38
CA THR A 19 3.99 -11.85 10.84
C THR A 19 2.85 -11.34 9.97
N PHE A 20 2.79 -10.03 9.80
CA PHE A 20 1.88 -9.40 8.84
C PHE A 20 2.56 -8.24 8.11
N GLY A 21 2.18 -8.02 6.86
CA GLY A 21 2.57 -6.86 6.06
C GLY A 21 1.35 -6.28 5.35
N LEU A 22 1.44 -5.01 4.96
CA LEU A 22 0.40 -4.32 4.21
C LEU A 22 0.92 -3.96 2.83
N GLU A 23 0.07 -4.10 1.83
CA GLU A 23 0.27 -3.54 0.50
C GLU A 23 -0.90 -2.61 0.21
N LEU A 24 -0.56 -1.39 -0.20
CA LEU A 24 -1.51 -0.35 -0.55
C LEU A 24 -1.38 -0.06 -2.03
N GLU A 25 -2.44 -0.33 -2.78
CA GLU A 25 -2.58 0.00 -4.19
C GLU A 25 -3.47 1.24 -4.28
N LEU A 26 -2.93 2.35 -4.78
CA LEU A 26 -3.64 3.64 -4.80
C LEU A 26 -3.34 4.50 -6.02
N ILE A 27 -4.22 5.48 -6.29
CA ILE A 27 -4.02 6.46 -7.37
C ILE A 27 -3.56 7.78 -6.77
N PHE A 28 -2.39 8.26 -7.20
CA PHE A 28 -1.98 9.64 -6.98
C PHE A 28 -2.52 10.52 -8.10
N ALA A 29 -3.35 11.49 -7.74
CA ALA A 29 -3.96 12.41 -8.68
C ALA A 29 -3.06 13.63 -8.90
N THR A 30 -2.65 13.87 -10.14
CA THR A 30 -1.92 15.08 -10.53
C THR A 30 -2.68 15.86 -11.60
N VAL A 31 -2.41 17.16 -11.71
CA VAL A 31 -3.04 18.07 -12.69
C VAL A 31 -1.95 18.59 -13.61
N ASP A 32 -2.27 18.72 -14.90
CA ASP A 32 -1.35 19.36 -15.86
C ASP A 32 -0.99 20.78 -15.41
N ALA A 33 0.25 21.20 -15.67
CA ALA A 33 0.77 22.49 -15.23
C ALA A 33 -0.02 23.71 -15.76
N ASP A 34 -0.73 23.54 -16.87
CA ASP A 34 -1.56 24.57 -17.51
C ASP A 34 -3.03 24.54 -17.07
N LYS A 35 -3.44 23.58 -16.24
CA LYS A 35 -4.82 23.43 -15.77
C LYS A 35 -4.94 23.81 -14.29
N PRO A 36 -6.03 24.49 -13.90
CA PRO A 36 -6.29 24.76 -12.49
C PRO A 36 -6.65 23.47 -11.75
N ASP A 37 -6.19 23.35 -10.49
CA ASP A 37 -6.66 22.29 -9.60
C ASP A 37 -8.19 22.42 -9.43
N PRO A 38 -8.97 21.37 -9.73
CA PRO A 38 -10.42 21.41 -9.54
C PRO A 38 -10.83 21.49 -8.06
N HIS A 39 -9.92 21.22 -7.12
CA HIS A 39 -10.16 21.29 -5.68
C HIS A 39 -9.16 22.20 -4.94
N PRO A 40 -9.11 23.51 -5.25
CA PRO A 40 -8.04 24.41 -4.81
C PRO A 40 -8.01 24.70 -3.30
N LYS A 41 -9.05 24.29 -2.55
CA LYS A 41 -9.12 24.42 -1.08
C LYS A 41 -8.45 23.26 -0.36
N ASP A 42 -8.20 22.16 -1.06
CA ASP A 42 -7.53 21.02 -0.49
C ASP A 42 -6.01 21.25 -0.60
N PRO A 43 -5.27 21.25 0.52
CA PRO A 43 -3.86 21.66 0.54
C PRO A 43 -2.91 20.58 0.01
N ARG A 44 -3.41 19.39 -0.30
CA ARG A 44 -2.60 18.26 -0.74
C ARG A 44 -2.06 18.48 -2.15
N GLU A 45 -0.84 18.03 -2.37
CA GLU A 45 -0.13 18.26 -3.62
C GLU A 45 -0.78 17.54 -4.80
N VAL A 46 -0.87 18.26 -5.92
CA VAL A 46 -1.39 17.77 -7.22
C VAL A 46 -0.58 18.29 -8.41
N ASP A 47 0.48 19.07 -8.20
CA ASP A 47 1.23 19.67 -9.31
C ASP A 47 1.94 18.61 -10.17
N GLY A 48 1.43 18.40 -11.39
CA GLY A 48 2.02 17.48 -12.37
C GLY A 48 3.38 17.94 -12.90
N LYS A 49 3.74 19.23 -12.79
CA LYS A 49 5.10 19.69 -13.12
C LYS A 49 6.12 19.22 -12.09
N LYS A 50 5.72 19.20 -10.83
CA LYS A 50 6.53 18.67 -9.72
C LYS A 50 6.59 17.13 -9.78
N PHE A 51 5.52 16.50 -10.24
CA PHE A 51 5.40 15.05 -10.37
C PHE A 51 5.15 14.64 -11.83
N PRO A 52 6.18 14.75 -12.70
CA PRO A 52 6.05 14.46 -14.13
C PRO A 52 5.86 12.97 -14.43
N ASP A 53 6.26 12.09 -13.51
CA ASP A 53 6.17 10.64 -13.63
C ASP A 53 6.02 9.99 -12.24
N LYS A 54 5.66 8.69 -12.25
CA LYS A 54 5.49 7.88 -11.04
C LYS A 54 6.79 7.77 -10.22
N GLU A 55 7.94 7.75 -10.88
CA GLU A 55 9.25 7.74 -10.23
C GLU A 55 9.54 9.03 -9.44
N ALA A 56 9.13 10.20 -9.93
CA ALA A 56 9.22 11.46 -9.19
C ALA A 56 8.33 11.44 -7.93
N ILE A 57 7.14 10.83 -8.01
CA ILE A 57 6.25 10.62 -6.86
C ILE A 57 6.93 9.72 -5.83
N ASN A 58 7.45 8.57 -6.26
CA ASN A 58 8.18 7.64 -5.38
C ASN A 58 9.38 8.29 -4.68
N ARG A 59 10.18 9.10 -5.41
CA ARG A 59 11.32 9.83 -4.81
C ARG A 59 10.90 10.86 -3.77
N ASP A 60 9.78 11.56 -3.97
CA ASP A 60 9.28 12.52 -2.97
C ASP A 60 8.72 11.80 -1.74
N ILE A 61 7.99 10.69 -1.92
CA ILE A 61 7.50 9.85 -0.82
C ILE A 61 8.67 9.29 -0.01
N LEU A 62 9.67 8.70 -0.69
CA LEU A 62 10.90 8.20 -0.08
C LEU A 62 11.54 9.27 0.81
N LYS A 63 11.73 10.48 0.27
CA LYS A 63 12.32 11.59 1.01
C LYS A 63 11.51 11.95 2.26
N LYS A 64 10.18 11.98 2.17
CA LYS A 64 9.31 12.31 3.31
C LYS A 64 9.29 11.21 4.37
N LEU A 65 9.21 9.94 3.97
CA LEU A 65 9.25 8.80 4.89
C LEU A 65 10.59 8.76 5.64
N THR A 66 11.70 8.87 4.92
CA THR A 66 13.04 8.91 5.54
C THR A 66 13.19 10.11 6.48
N ALA A 67 12.62 11.27 6.12
CA ALA A 67 12.67 12.47 6.98
C ALA A 67 11.93 12.31 8.32
N ILE A 68 10.92 11.43 8.39
CA ILE A 68 10.21 11.11 9.64
C ILE A 68 10.75 9.84 10.31
N GLY A 69 11.87 9.29 9.82
CA GLY A 69 12.52 8.11 10.39
C GLY A 69 11.90 6.77 9.99
N ILE A 70 11.06 6.73 8.94
CA ILE A 70 10.56 5.48 8.37
C ILE A 70 11.52 5.02 7.26
N PRO A 71 12.18 3.86 7.39
CA PRO A 71 13.00 3.30 6.33
C PRO A 71 12.15 2.96 5.11
N ALA A 72 12.56 3.44 3.94
CA ALA A 72 11.87 3.18 2.69
C ALA A 72 12.88 3.06 1.53
N VAL A 73 12.49 2.35 0.49
CA VAL A 73 13.26 2.13 -0.74
C VAL A 73 12.33 2.12 -1.94
N ILE A 74 12.86 2.49 -3.11
CA ILE A 74 12.13 2.37 -4.37
C ILE A 74 12.52 1.03 -5.01
N THR A 75 11.52 0.26 -5.44
CA THR A 75 11.74 -1.05 -6.05
C THR A 75 12.67 -0.94 -7.25
N ASN A 76 13.67 -1.83 -7.29
CA ASN A 76 14.57 -1.99 -8.42
C ASN A 76 15.11 -3.43 -8.46
N ASN A 77 15.79 -3.79 -9.55
CA ASN A 77 16.29 -5.15 -9.77
C ASN A 77 17.42 -5.59 -8.80
N ASN A 78 17.96 -4.68 -7.99
CA ASN A 78 19.10 -4.92 -7.11
C ASN A 78 18.74 -4.82 -5.61
N MET A 79 17.45 -4.88 -5.27
CA MET A 79 17.01 -4.85 -3.87
C MET A 79 17.59 -6.02 -3.09
N THR A 80 18.12 -5.74 -1.91
CA THR A 80 18.67 -6.76 -1.01
C THR A 80 17.58 -7.43 -0.18
N ASP A 81 17.85 -8.66 0.27
CA ASP A 81 16.96 -9.37 1.19
C ASP A 81 16.73 -8.55 2.49
N GLU A 82 17.76 -7.84 2.96
CA GLU A 82 17.66 -6.98 4.15
C GLU A 82 16.69 -5.81 3.93
N GLU A 83 16.79 -5.10 2.80
CA GLU A 83 15.85 -4.03 2.47
C GLU A 83 14.42 -4.57 2.36
N SER A 84 14.24 -5.76 1.77
CA SER A 84 12.92 -6.36 1.60
C SER A 84 12.20 -6.69 2.92
N ILE A 85 12.96 -6.91 4.00
CA ILE A 85 12.40 -7.24 5.33
C ILE A 85 12.44 -6.07 6.32
N THR A 86 13.10 -4.96 5.99
CA THR A 86 13.28 -3.82 6.91
C THR A 86 12.69 -2.51 6.41
N CYS A 87 12.48 -2.35 5.11
CA CYS A 87 12.07 -1.09 4.50
C CYS A 87 10.67 -1.16 3.87
N TRP A 88 9.97 -0.02 3.89
CA TRP A 88 8.80 0.18 3.05
C TRP A 88 9.22 0.25 1.58
N ILE A 89 8.56 -0.51 0.73
CA ILE A 89 8.88 -0.63 -0.68
C ILE A 89 7.88 0.22 -1.48
N LEU A 90 8.40 1.14 -2.28
CA LEU A 90 7.63 2.00 -3.16
C LEU A 90 7.73 1.49 -4.60
N LYS A 91 6.59 1.25 -5.25
CA LYS A 91 6.53 0.71 -6.62
C LYS A 91 5.54 1.48 -7.48
N GLU A 92 5.74 1.39 -8.77
CA GLU A 92 4.72 1.75 -9.74
C GLU A 92 3.74 0.58 -9.90
N ASP A 93 2.46 0.89 -10.09
CA ASP A 93 1.45 -0.11 -10.43
C ASP A 93 0.75 0.32 -11.72
N THR A 94 0.84 -0.52 -12.76
CA THR A 94 0.19 -0.27 -14.05
C THR A 94 -1.21 -0.87 -14.12
N THR A 95 -1.60 -1.72 -13.19
CA THR A 95 -2.94 -2.30 -13.11
C THR A 95 -3.93 -1.40 -12.35
N VAL A 96 -3.39 -0.49 -11.54
CA VAL A 96 -4.16 0.48 -10.75
C VAL A 96 -4.27 1.81 -11.49
N GLY A 97 -5.48 2.35 -11.57
CA GLY A 97 -5.75 3.67 -12.13
C GLY A 97 -5.62 3.76 -13.65
N ASP A 98 -5.40 2.64 -14.34
CA ASP A 98 -5.25 2.60 -15.80
C ASP A 98 -6.62 2.70 -16.50
N ASP A 99 -6.86 3.88 -17.06
CA ASP A 99 -8.06 4.19 -17.83
C ASP A 99 -8.11 3.46 -19.19
N THR A 100 -7.00 2.86 -19.66
CA THR A 100 -6.95 2.07 -20.90
C THR A 100 -7.44 0.64 -20.70
N LEU A 101 -7.18 0.06 -19.52
CA LEU A 101 -7.63 -1.29 -19.16
C LEU A 101 -9.09 -1.31 -18.70
N ARG A 102 -9.54 -0.22 -18.03
CA ARG A 102 -10.92 -0.06 -17.56
C ARG A 102 -11.38 1.39 -17.76
N PRO A 103 -11.82 1.76 -18.98
CA PRO A 103 -12.34 3.10 -19.24
C PRO A 103 -13.64 3.30 -18.46
N ALA A 104 -13.56 3.96 -17.32
CA ALA A 104 -14.76 4.27 -16.54
C ALA A 104 -15.49 5.47 -17.16
N GLU A 105 -16.78 5.30 -17.43
CA GLU A 105 -17.63 6.24 -18.17
C GLU A 105 -17.77 7.64 -17.52
N ASN A 106 -17.30 7.81 -16.27
CA ASN A 106 -17.48 9.04 -15.47
C ASN A 106 -16.20 9.58 -14.81
N LYS A 107 -15.00 9.17 -15.25
CA LYS A 107 -13.76 9.73 -14.68
C LYS A 107 -13.50 11.13 -15.24
N SER A 108 -13.36 12.11 -14.35
CA SER A 108 -13.02 13.48 -14.76
C SER A 108 -11.63 13.44 -15.40
N LYS A 109 -11.52 13.77 -16.70
CA LYS A 109 -10.24 13.91 -17.44
C LYS A 109 -9.33 15.04 -16.91
N ILE A 110 -9.62 15.54 -15.72
CA ILE A 110 -8.97 16.67 -15.07
C ILE A 110 -7.72 16.21 -14.32
N TYR A 111 -7.73 14.99 -13.79
CA TYR A 111 -6.58 14.40 -13.11
C TYR A 111 -5.89 13.37 -13.98
N HIS A 112 -4.56 13.44 -14.01
CA HIS A 112 -3.70 12.31 -14.34
C HIS A 112 -3.67 11.35 -13.17
N ARG A 113 -3.82 10.07 -13.50
CA ARG A 113 -4.01 8.99 -12.54
C ARG A 113 -2.74 8.17 -12.50
N ASN A 114 -1.99 8.31 -11.42
CA ASN A 114 -0.71 7.62 -11.25
C ASN A 114 -0.95 6.43 -10.31
N GLY A 115 -1.12 5.24 -10.87
CA GLY A 115 -1.19 4.00 -10.10
C GLY A 115 0.14 3.69 -9.40
N MET A 116 0.10 3.56 -8.08
CA MET A 116 1.25 3.33 -7.22
C MET A 116 0.95 2.22 -6.23
N GLU A 117 2.00 1.51 -5.81
CA GLU A 117 1.95 0.50 -4.77
C GLU A 117 2.94 0.86 -3.64
N ILE A 118 2.52 0.70 -2.40
CA ILE A 118 3.35 0.90 -1.22
C ILE A 118 3.24 -0.34 -0.33
N THR A 119 4.32 -1.10 -0.18
CA THR A 119 4.39 -2.33 0.60
C THR A 119 5.15 -2.09 1.91
N SER A 120 4.65 -2.60 3.03
CA SER A 120 5.36 -2.56 4.31
C SER A 120 6.35 -3.72 4.44
N PRO A 121 7.34 -3.59 5.35
CA PRO A 121 8.04 -4.74 5.89
C PRO A 121 7.06 -5.77 6.51
N PRO A 122 7.47 -7.04 6.62
CA PRO A 122 6.78 -7.99 7.48
C PRO A 122 7.02 -7.61 8.95
N TYR A 123 5.95 -7.27 9.67
CA TYR A 123 5.98 -6.91 11.08
C TYR A 123 5.45 -8.01 11.98
N TYR A 124 5.80 -7.96 13.26
CA TYR A 124 5.02 -8.64 14.29
C TYR A 124 3.81 -7.80 14.66
N TYR A 125 2.73 -8.42 15.17
CA TYR A 125 1.53 -7.68 15.56
C TYR A 125 1.73 -6.91 16.88
N THR A 126 2.46 -5.80 16.80
CA THR A 126 2.86 -4.97 17.94
C THR A 126 2.28 -3.55 17.83
N GLU A 127 2.36 -2.76 18.90
CA GLU A 127 1.97 -1.33 18.85
C GLU A 127 2.93 -0.50 17.97
N PRO A 128 4.27 -0.68 18.04
CA PRO A 128 5.21 0.00 17.14
C PRO A 128 4.91 -0.24 15.64
N ALA A 129 4.63 -1.47 15.22
CA ALA A 129 4.25 -1.79 13.84
C ALA A 129 3.02 -1.00 13.39
N ARG A 130 1.96 -1.00 14.23
CA ARG A 130 0.73 -0.26 13.96
C ARG A 130 0.96 1.26 13.93
N ASN A 131 1.86 1.78 14.76
CA ASN A 131 2.27 3.18 14.70
C ASN A 131 3.01 3.51 13.41
N ALA A 132 3.96 2.68 12.98
CA ALA A 132 4.67 2.87 11.72
C ALA A 132 3.70 2.93 10.53
N ILE A 133 2.74 2.00 10.46
CA ILE A 133 1.68 1.99 9.45
C ILE A 133 0.86 3.28 9.48
N ARG A 134 0.43 3.73 10.67
CA ARG A 134 -0.34 4.98 10.81
C ARG A 134 0.46 6.20 10.34
N GLU A 135 1.75 6.26 10.64
CA GLU A 135 2.62 7.36 10.20
C GLU A 135 2.83 7.38 8.69
N VAL A 136 3.01 6.22 8.05
CA VAL A 136 3.06 6.12 6.59
C VAL A 136 1.74 6.58 5.97
N LEU A 137 0.59 6.07 6.44
CA LEU A 137 -0.73 6.46 5.95
C LEU A 137 -1.00 7.97 6.14
N ARG A 138 -0.61 8.55 7.29
CA ARG A 138 -0.72 9.99 7.55
C ARG A 138 0.17 10.80 6.62
N THR A 139 1.40 10.34 6.39
CA THR A 139 2.35 11.00 5.50
C THR A 139 1.82 11.03 4.08
N VAL A 140 1.35 9.89 3.56
CA VAL A 140 0.79 9.82 2.21
C VAL A 140 -0.49 10.67 2.11
N ARG A 141 -1.48 10.41 2.97
CA ARG A 141 -2.77 11.10 2.92
C ARG A 141 -2.66 12.61 3.19
N GLY A 142 -1.72 13.03 4.02
CA GLY A 142 -1.53 14.43 4.41
C GLY A 142 -0.77 15.26 3.39
N ASN A 143 0.02 14.63 2.51
CA ASN A 143 0.86 15.34 1.54
C ASN A 143 0.32 15.28 0.11
N TYR A 144 -0.40 14.21 -0.26
CA TYR A 144 -0.78 13.96 -1.65
C TYR A 144 -2.28 13.76 -1.81
N ARG A 145 -2.82 14.20 -2.95
CA ARG A 145 -4.19 13.88 -3.30
C ARG A 145 -4.27 12.45 -3.81
N VAL A 146 -4.78 11.58 -2.95
CA VAL A 146 -5.01 10.18 -3.25
C VAL A 146 -6.47 9.97 -3.64
N CYS A 147 -6.68 9.23 -4.73
CA CYS A 147 -7.96 8.71 -5.15
C CYS A 147 -7.97 7.18 -5.02
N VAL A 148 -9.14 6.63 -4.76
CA VAL A 148 -9.39 5.19 -4.67
C VAL A 148 -10.59 4.92 -5.57
N ASP A 149 -10.48 3.89 -6.39
CA ASP A 149 -11.56 3.40 -7.25
C ASP A 149 -11.59 1.86 -7.23
N GLU A 150 -12.32 1.25 -8.16
CA GLU A 150 -12.44 -0.20 -8.31
C GLU A 150 -11.11 -0.93 -8.55
N THR A 151 -10.07 -0.24 -9.05
CA THR A 151 -8.74 -0.82 -9.32
C THR A 151 -7.80 -0.76 -8.12
N ALA A 152 -8.05 0.16 -7.17
CA ALA A 152 -7.25 0.26 -5.95
C ALA A 152 -7.48 -0.92 -4.99
N GLY A 153 -6.55 -1.15 -4.08
CA GLY A 153 -6.52 -2.37 -3.27
C GLY A 153 -5.83 -2.18 -1.92
N LEU A 154 -6.19 -3.06 -0.99
CA LEU A 154 -5.51 -3.23 0.29
C LEU A 154 -5.27 -4.72 0.45
N HIS A 155 -4.01 -5.13 0.45
CA HIS A 155 -3.65 -6.52 0.75
C HIS A 155 -3.02 -6.60 2.13
N VAL A 156 -3.45 -7.60 2.89
CA VAL A 156 -2.85 -7.96 4.17
C VAL A 156 -2.13 -9.28 3.97
N HIS A 157 -0.80 -9.22 3.92
CA HIS A 157 0.04 -10.39 3.81
C HIS A 157 0.22 -10.95 5.21
N VAL A 158 -0.21 -12.20 5.45
CA VAL A 158 0.03 -12.88 6.72
C VAL A 158 1.08 -13.95 6.48
N GLY A 159 2.07 -14.00 7.34
CA GLY A 159 3.22 -14.91 7.24
C GLY A 159 3.51 -15.62 8.56
N ASN A 160 4.44 -16.56 8.50
CA ASN A 160 4.98 -17.28 9.66
C ASN A 160 6.50 -17.08 9.70
N SER A 161 6.91 -15.80 9.72
CA SER A 161 8.31 -15.41 9.62
C SER A 161 9.01 -16.12 8.45
N PHE A 162 10.24 -16.60 8.63
CA PHE A 162 11.01 -17.34 7.61
C PHE A 162 10.60 -18.81 7.44
N ASN A 163 9.61 -19.29 8.19
CA ASN A 163 9.27 -20.71 8.20
C ASN A 163 8.24 -21.09 7.13
N GLY A 164 7.53 -20.10 6.59
CA GLY A 164 6.35 -20.33 5.77
C GLY A 164 5.24 -21.07 6.52
N PHE A 165 4.11 -21.28 5.87
CA PHE A 165 3.06 -22.13 6.42
C PHE A 165 3.26 -23.58 6.02
N GLN A 166 3.12 -24.49 6.98
CA GLN A 166 3.07 -25.91 6.71
C GLN A 166 1.81 -26.23 5.88
N PHE A 167 1.96 -27.09 4.87
CA PHE A 167 0.87 -27.44 3.94
C PHE A 167 -0.43 -27.83 4.66
N LEU A 168 -0.35 -28.66 5.70
CA LEU A 168 -1.53 -29.09 6.46
C LEU A 168 -2.26 -27.92 7.15
N LYS A 169 -1.52 -26.92 7.64
CA LYS A 169 -2.11 -25.70 8.23
C LYS A 169 -2.79 -24.84 7.17
N LEU A 170 -2.19 -24.72 5.98
CA LEU A 170 -2.81 -24.04 4.83
C LEU A 170 -4.10 -24.76 4.41
N GLN A 171 -4.11 -26.09 4.35
CA GLN A 171 -5.31 -26.85 4.03
C GLN A 171 -6.45 -26.56 5.01
N TYR A 172 -6.15 -26.49 6.32
CA TYR A 172 -7.16 -26.13 7.31
C TYR A 172 -7.64 -24.68 7.18
N LEU A 173 -6.74 -23.74 6.93
CA LEU A 173 -7.12 -22.35 6.70
C LEU A 173 -8.03 -22.21 5.47
N LEU A 174 -7.68 -22.87 4.37
CA LEU A 174 -8.49 -22.86 3.14
C LEU A 174 -9.84 -23.56 3.33
N ALA A 175 -9.87 -24.67 4.08
CA ALA A 175 -11.14 -25.33 4.42
C ALA A 175 -12.06 -24.42 5.23
N ILE A 176 -11.52 -23.65 6.18
CA ILE A 176 -12.27 -22.64 6.93
C ILE A 176 -12.74 -21.52 6.01
N ALA A 177 -11.83 -20.93 5.22
CA ALA A 177 -12.15 -19.84 4.31
C ALA A 177 -13.26 -20.24 3.32
N TYR A 178 -13.17 -21.44 2.74
CA TYR A 178 -14.19 -22.01 1.88
C TYR A 178 -15.53 -22.22 2.60
N THR A 179 -15.49 -22.78 3.81
CA THR A 179 -16.71 -23.03 4.60
C THR A 179 -17.46 -21.74 4.94
N TYR A 180 -16.73 -20.65 5.15
CA TYR A 180 -17.28 -19.35 5.53
C TYR A 180 -17.30 -18.33 4.39
N GLU A 181 -17.11 -18.77 3.14
CA GLU A 181 -17.08 -17.90 1.97
C GLU A 181 -18.34 -16.98 1.90
N PRO A 182 -19.58 -17.48 2.07
CA PRO A 182 -20.77 -16.62 2.04
C PRO A 182 -20.79 -15.55 3.14
N GLN A 183 -20.20 -15.82 4.30
CA GLN A 183 -20.09 -14.83 5.37
C GLN A 183 -18.97 -13.81 5.09
N THR A 184 -17.90 -14.24 4.42
CA THR A 184 -16.82 -13.32 4.03
C THR A 184 -17.24 -12.38 2.92
N GLU A 185 -18.13 -12.79 2.01
CA GLU A 185 -18.71 -11.91 0.98
C GLU A 185 -19.45 -10.70 1.57
N LEU A 186 -20.02 -10.84 2.77
CA LEU A 186 -20.69 -9.73 3.47
C LEU A 186 -19.72 -8.64 3.95
N ILE A 187 -18.41 -8.90 3.94
CA ILE A 187 -17.37 -7.95 4.34
C ILE A 187 -16.94 -7.09 3.14
N PHE A 188 -17.06 -7.60 1.91
CA PHE A 188 -16.63 -6.91 0.70
C PHE A 188 -17.72 -6.00 0.15
N SER A 189 -17.32 -4.97 -0.60
CA SER A 189 -18.28 -4.16 -1.37
C SER A 189 -18.99 -5.07 -2.37
N PRO A 190 -20.31 -4.90 -2.62
CA PRO A 190 -21.03 -5.63 -3.66
C PRO A 190 -20.33 -5.56 -5.03
N ASP A 191 -19.65 -4.44 -5.32
CA ASP A 191 -18.92 -4.23 -6.58
C ASP A 191 -17.65 -5.11 -6.72
N ARG A 192 -17.26 -5.85 -5.67
CA ARG A 192 -16.09 -6.76 -5.65
C ARG A 192 -16.46 -8.23 -5.50
N VAL A 193 -17.73 -8.55 -5.34
CA VAL A 193 -18.19 -9.95 -5.30
C VAL A 193 -18.42 -10.39 -6.75
N CYS A 194 -17.52 -11.20 -7.30
CA CYS A 194 -17.81 -11.92 -8.54
C CYS A 194 -18.84 -13.00 -8.22
N GLU A 195 -19.97 -13.04 -8.94
CA GLU A 195 -20.81 -14.23 -8.97
C GLU A 195 -19.97 -15.38 -9.55
N ILE A 196 -19.46 -16.27 -8.69
CA ILE A 196 -18.87 -17.54 -9.12
C ILE A 196 -20.05 -18.51 -9.29
N LEU A 197 -20.43 -18.77 -10.55
CA LEU A 197 -21.26 -19.91 -10.95
C LEU A 197 -20.37 -21.06 -11.42
#